data_AF-A0AAV9DW35-F1
#
_entry.id   AF-A0AAV9DW35-F1
#
_cell.length_a   1.000
_cell.length_b   1.000
_cell.length_c   1.000
_cell.angle_alpha   90.00
_cell.angle_beta   90.00
_cell.angle_gamma   90.00
#
_symmetry.space_group_name_H-M   'P 1'
#
loop_
_entity.id
_entity.type
_entity.pdbx_description
1 polymer ?
#
loop_
_entity_poly.entity_id
_entity_poly.type
_entity_poly.pdbx_seq_one_letter_code
_entity_poly.pdbx_strand_id
1 'polypeptide(L)'
;MEAISTKWLTSFCTDELPSDPSPKCRTVYGVAGMLKLIAGAYLLVITERECVGSYLGHPIFKVTSLQILPCNQSLSGSSIEQKRMETELSVLLSAVERTCGLYFSYDVNLTLSSQRLCNLDNDTKNLPLWRQADPRFLWNDYMLEVLIDSEVDRYLLPLVQGIDIPSPSLITIVHLHKFCLYPLFDACYVFTSSLTMPMYSYCMINTLYFICNLFVIFLCLSYRYFLLNPNGEKVEEQQGVVRTNCIDCLDRTNVTQSMIGRKMLEKQLQQMGTFGANDMLSAYPNFDASFKILWANHGDEISIQYSGTPALKGDFVRYGRRTIQGILNDGWNALARYYLNNFVDGTKQDAIDLLHGHYIVSVSRDMTSPFQTRGLESVAVSTLLSSVLILPI
;
A
#
# COMPACT_ATOMS: atom_id res chain seq x y z
N MET A 1 8.59 20.93 28.21
CA MET A 1 9.05 22.12 27.47
C MET A 1 9.18 21.71 26.02
N GLU A 2 8.54 22.51 25.16
CA GLU A 2 8.45 22.45 23.70
C GLU A 2 7.73 21.25 23.07
N ALA A 3 6.41 21.42 22.91
CA ALA A 3 5.57 20.70 21.97
C ALA A 3 5.92 21.16 20.55
N ILE A 4 6.50 20.28 19.74
CA ILE A 4 6.86 20.55 18.35
C ILE A 4 5.57 20.60 17.52
N SER A 5 5.33 21.76 16.93
CA SER A 5 4.12 22.19 16.21
C SER A 5 3.89 21.39 14.93
N THR A 6 2.87 20.52 14.91
CA THR A 6 2.34 19.86 13.71
C THR A 6 1.24 20.71 13.03
N LYS A 7 1.48 22.00 12.84
CA LYS A 7 0.54 22.89 12.13
C LYS A 7 0.85 22.93 10.64
N TRP A 8 0.12 22.15 9.84
CA TRP A 8 -0.03 22.38 8.40
C TRP A 8 -1.49 22.05 8.02
N LEU A 9 -2.27 23.10 7.76
CA LEU A 9 -3.67 23.04 7.30
C LEU A 9 -3.73 23.81 5.97
N THR A 10 -4.16 23.19 4.87
CA THR A 10 -4.22 23.85 3.55
C THR A 10 -5.65 23.92 3.05
N SER A 11 -6.09 25.10 2.61
CA SER A 11 -7.45 25.39 2.14
C SER A 11 -7.53 25.53 0.60
N PHE A 12 -8.56 24.99 -0.05
CA PHE A 12 -8.79 24.98 -1.51
C PHE A 12 -9.95 25.88 -1.90
N CYS A 13 -9.83 26.67 -2.96
CA CYS A 13 -10.94 27.42 -3.56
C CYS A 13 -11.43 26.71 -4.83
N THR A 14 -12.73 26.44 -4.94
CA THR A 14 -13.36 25.94 -6.17
C THR A 14 -14.09 27.07 -6.89
N ASP A 15 -13.81 27.29 -8.17
CA ASP A 15 -14.53 28.23 -9.04
C ASP A 15 -15.91 27.65 -9.45
N GLU A 16 -16.86 27.67 -8.53
CA GLU A 16 -18.28 27.79 -8.91
C GLU A 16 -18.66 29.26 -8.79
N LEU A 17 -19.07 29.89 -9.90
CA LEU A 17 -19.63 31.25 -9.92
C LEU A 17 -20.72 31.38 -8.85
N PRO A 18 -20.50 32.12 -7.75
CA PRO A 18 -21.45 32.15 -6.66
C PRO A 18 -22.28 33.44 -6.70
N SER A 19 -23.54 33.31 -6.30
CA SER A 19 -24.37 34.41 -5.83
C SER A 19 -23.89 34.99 -4.48
N ASP A 20 -22.67 34.67 -4.04
CA ASP A 20 -22.05 35.10 -2.77
C ASP A 20 -20.51 35.19 -2.91
N PRO A 21 -19.87 36.37 -2.79
CA PRO A 21 -18.52 36.63 -3.32
C PRO A 21 -17.34 36.13 -2.44
N SER A 22 -17.55 35.14 -1.57
CA SER A 22 -16.45 34.53 -0.79
C SER A 22 -16.05 33.18 -1.38
N PRO A 23 -14.76 32.96 -1.69
CA PRO A 23 -14.31 31.69 -2.23
C PRO A 23 -14.48 30.58 -1.19
N LYS A 24 -15.10 29.46 -1.60
CA LYS A 24 -15.28 28.28 -0.73
C LYS A 24 -13.94 27.58 -0.51
N CYS A 25 -13.35 27.89 0.63
CA CYS A 25 -12.13 27.33 1.18
C CYS A 25 -12.37 25.93 1.79
N ARG A 26 -11.69 24.87 1.30
CA ARG A 26 -11.77 23.49 1.85
C ARG A 26 -10.43 22.97 2.32
N THR A 27 -10.32 22.44 3.53
CA THR A 27 -9.06 21.85 3.97
C THR A 27 -8.78 20.50 3.31
N VAL A 28 -7.55 20.27 2.82
CA VAL A 28 -7.08 18.91 2.47
C VAL A 28 -5.74 18.62 3.13
N TYR A 29 -5.32 17.37 3.10
CA TYR A 29 -4.11 16.88 3.76
C TYR A 29 -3.02 16.41 2.80
N GLY A 30 -3.29 16.41 1.49
CA GLY A 30 -2.32 16.09 0.46
C GLY A 30 -2.96 15.96 -0.92
N VAL A 31 -2.14 16.05 -1.97
CA VAL A 31 -2.56 15.77 -3.35
C VAL A 31 -2.13 14.35 -3.67
N ALA A 32 -3.10 13.48 -3.94
CA ALA A 32 -2.85 12.11 -4.35
C ALA A 32 -2.42 12.05 -5.82
N GLY A 33 -2.88 12.98 -6.65
CA GLY A 33 -2.44 13.11 -8.03
C GLY A 33 -3.50 13.75 -8.92
N MET A 34 -3.30 13.72 -10.23
CA MET A 34 -4.25 14.23 -11.22
C MET A 34 -4.47 13.21 -12.33
N LEU A 35 -5.72 13.05 -12.74
CA LEU A 35 -6.13 12.23 -13.89
C LEU A 35 -6.66 13.13 -15.00
N LYS A 36 -6.27 12.83 -16.23
CA LYS A 36 -6.81 13.49 -17.42
C LYS A 36 -7.76 12.53 -18.13
N LEU A 37 -9.04 12.89 -18.16
CA LEU A 37 -10.09 12.12 -18.81
C LEU A 37 -10.67 12.92 -19.99
N ILE A 38 -11.73 12.38 -20.60
CA ILE A 38 -12.34 12.94 -21.81
C ILE A 38 -12.93 14.33 -21.54
N ALA A 39 -13.68 14.50 -20.45
CA ALA A 39 -14.30 15.78 -20.12
C ALA A 39 -13.34 16.83 -19.56
N GLY A 40 -12.15 16.43 -19.08
CA GLY A 40 -11.19 17.33 -18.45
C GLY A 40 -10.25 16.65 -17.48
N ALA A 41 -9.55 17.48 -16.71
CA ALA A 41 -8.67 17.08 -15.63
C ALA A 41 -9.45 16.94 -14.32
N TYR A 42 -9.07 15.94 -13.53
CA TYR A 42 -9.65 15.56 -12.26
C TYR A 42 -8.53 15.48 -11.22
N LEU A 43 -8.63 16.29 -10.17
CA LEU A 43 -7.65 16.34 -9.09
C LEU A 43 -8.08 15.40 -7.96
N LEU A 44 -7.18 14.54 -7.51
CA LEU A 44 -7.40 13.63 -6.40
C LEU A 44 -6.75 14.22 -5.15
N VAL A 45 -7.57 14.49 -4.12
CA VAL A 45 -7.12 15.10 -2.87
C VAL A 45 -7.50 14.24 -1.66
N ILE A 46 -6.63 14.27 -0.65
CA ILE A 46 -6.85 13.59 0.63
C ILE A 46 -7.60 14.53 1.56
N THR A 47 -8.90 14.30 1.74
CA THR A 47 -9.76 15.18 2.56
C THR A 47 -9.74 14.82 4.04
N GLU A 48 -9.42 13.57 4.38
CA GLU A 48 -9.29 13.10 5.76
C GLU A 48 -8.16 12.07 5.91
N ARG A 49 -7.52 12.10 7.07
CA ARG A 49 -6.45 11.17 7.46
C ARG A 49 -6.48 10.85 8.94
N GLU A 50 -5.99 9.69 9.31
CA GLU A 50 -5.83 9.23 10.69
C GLU A 50 -4.36 8.93 10.99
N CYS A 51 -3.85 9.36 12.16
CA CYS A 51 -2.52 8.98 12.62
C CYS A 51 -2.57 7.57 13.21
N VAL A 52 -1.92 6.62 12.52
CA VAL A 52 -1.97 5.18 12.89
C VAL A 52 -0.72 4.72 13.63
N GLY A 53 0.32 5.56 13.70
CA GLY A 53 1.55 5.26 14.40
C GLY A 53 2.67 6.21 14.00
N SER A 54 3.90 5.84 14.34
CA SER A 54 5.11 6.52 13.86
C SER A 54 6.14 5.51 13.40
N TYR A 55 6.99 5.81 12.43
CA TYR A 55 8.11 5.00 11.96
C TYR A 55 9.38 5.83 11.99
N LEU A 56 10.42 5.34 12.69
CA LEU A 56 11.66 6.09 12.94
C LEU A 56 11.41 7.48 13.56
N GLY A 57 10.37 7.60 14.38
CA GLY A 57 9.94 8.88 15.00
C GLY A 57 9.04 9.74 14.12
N HIS A 58 8.85 9.40 12.84
CA HIS A 58 7.99 10.14 11.91
C HIS A 58 6.57 9.59 11.91
N PRO A 59 5.53 10.42 12.02
CA PRO A 59 4.15 9.94 12.04
C PRO A 59 3.74 9.30 10.71
N ILE A 60 2.97 8.21 10.78
CA ILE A 60 2.36 7.54 9.62
C ILE A 60 0.86 7.84 9.64
N PHE A 61 0.35 8.24 8.47
CA PHE A 61 -1.05 8.55 8.27
C PHE A 61 -1.71 7.55 7.33
N LYS A 62 -2.90 7.11 7.72
CA LYS A 62 -3.84 6.38 6.86
C LYS A 62 -4.79 7.37 6.22
N VAL A 63 -5.00 7.24 4.92
CA VAL A 63 -6.03 8.00 4.19
C VAL A 63 -7.40 7.42 4.56
N THR A 64 -8.28 8.23 5.14
CA THR A 64 -9.64 7.83 5.50
C THR A 64 -10.68 8.36 4.53
N SER A 65 -10.38 9.44 3.81
CA SER A 65 -11.24 9.98 2.75
C SER A 65 -10.40 10.55 1.61
N LEU A 66 -10.76 10.14 0.39
CA LEU A 66 -10.24 10.65 -0.87
C LEU A 66 -11.40 11.32 -1.62
N GLN A 67 -11.14 12.48 -2.22
CA GLN A 67 -12.12 13.18 -3.03
C GLN A 67 -11.54 13.52 -4.41
N ILE A 68 -12.37 13.36 -5.43
CA ILE A 68 -12.07 13.72 -6.81
C ILE A 68 -12.76 15.04 -7.13
N LEU A 69 -11.96 16.02 -7.56
CA LEU A 69 -12.41 17.36 -7.90
C LEU A 69 -12.26 17.61 -9.41
N PRO A 70 -13.37 17.79 -10.16
CA PRO A 70 -13.28 18.18 -11.56
C PRO A 70 -12.71 19.60 -11.66
N CYS A 71 -11.71 19.80 -12.51
CA CYS A 71 -10.96 21.05 -12.57
C CYS A 71 -11.39 21.96 -13.73
N ASN A 72 -11.69 21.37 -14.88
CA ASN A 72 -12.03 22.11 -16.11
C ASN A 72 -13.03 21.34 -16.97
N GLN A 73 -14.03 20.75 -16.31
CA GLN A 73 -15.01 19.88 -16.95
C GLN A 73 -15.79 20.66 -18.02
N SER A 74 -15.59 20.30 -19.28
CA SER A 74 -16.29 20.91 -20.40
C SER A 74 -16.78 19.86 -21.37
N LEU A 75 -18.06 19.53 -21.26
CA LEU A 75 -18.79 18.67 -22.20
C LEU A 75 -19.61 19.46 -23.22
N SER A 76 -19.43 20.79 -23.29
CA SER A 76 -20.17 21.63 -24.25
C SER A 76 -19.69 21.33 -25.67
N GLY A 77 -20.51 20.65 -26.46
CA GLY A 77 -20.22 20.25 -27.84
C GLY A 77 -19.68 18.83 -28.02
N SER A 78 -19.60 18.02 -26.95
CA SER A 78 -19.15 16.63 -27.04
C SER A 78 -20.19 15.70 -27.68
N SER A 79 -19.72 14.65 -28.36
CA SER A 79 -20.59 13.65 -28.99
C SER A 79 -21.37 12.83 -27.95
N ILE A 80 -22.47 12.18 -28.38
CA ILE A 80 -23.27 11.29 -27.51
C ILE A 80 -22.38 10.18 -26.92
N GLU A 81 -21.49 9.62 -27.73
CA GLU A 81 -20.53 8.59 -27.29
C GLU A 81 -19.57 9.11 -26.22
N GLN A 82 -19.07 10.34 -26.34
CA GLN A 82 -18.22 10.95 -25.30
C GLN A 82 -18.96 11.14 -23.98
N LYS A 83 -20.23 11.56 -24.02
CA LYS A 83 -21.05 11.69 -22.81
C LYS A 83 -21.32 10.33 -22.15
N ARG A 84 -21.50 9.28 -22.95
CA ARG A 84 -21.66 7.91 -22.45
C ARG A 84 -20.37 7.41 -21.79
N MET A 85 -19.22 7.58 -22.45
CA MET A 85 -17.92 7.19 -21.88
C MET A 85 -17.62 7.94 -20.58
N GLU A 86 -17.94 9.24 -20.49
CA GLU A 86 -17.76 10.01 -19.27
C GLU A 86 -18.65 9.49 -18.13
N THR A 87 -19.86 9.02 -18.45
CA THR A 87 -20.74 8.38 -17.47
C THR A 87 -20.13 7.08 -16.94
N GLU A 88 -19.53 6.26 -17.80
CA GLU A 88 -18.82 5.04 -17.40
C GLU A 88 -17.59 5.37 -16.54
N LEU A 89 -16.79 6.37 -16.94
CA LEU A 89 -15.64 6.84 -16.16
C LEU A 89 -16.05 7.37 -14.78
N SER A 90 -17.20 8.05 -14.65
CA SER A 90 -17.69 8.53 -13.35
C SER A 90 -17.93 7.42 -12.33
N VAL A 91 -18.34 6.22 -12.80
CA VAL A 91 -18.49 5.04 -11.95
C VAL A 91 -17.12 4.54 -11.48
N LEU A 92 -16.12 4.54 -12.37
CA LEU A 92 -14.75 4.18 -12.01
C LEU A 92 -14.15 5.18 -11.02
N LEU A 93 -14.34 6.48 -11.23
CA LEU A 93 -13.90 7.52 -10.29
C LEU A 93 -14.54 7.34 -8.91
N SER A 94 -15.83 6.98 -8.85
CA SER A 94 -16.49 6.67 -7.58
C SER A 94 -15.90 5.43 -6.90
N ALA A 95 -15.41 4.45 -7.66
CA ALA A 95 -14.68 3.30 -7.12
C ALA A 95 -13.29 3.70 -6.63
N VAL A 96 -12.60 4.62 -7.32
CA VAL A 96 -11.31 5.19 -6.90
C VAL A 96 -11.42 5.89 -5.54
N GLU A 97 -12.44 6.73 -5.32
CA GLU A 97 -12.66 7.41 -4.04
C GLU A 97 -12.85 6.45 -2.86
N ARG A 98 -13.31 5.24 -3.15
CA ARG A 98 -13.51 4.16 -2.18
C ARG A 98 -12.27 3.29 -1.96
N THR A 99 -11.16 3.61 -2.61
CA THR A 99 -9.89 2.89 -2.39
C THR A 99 -9.47 3.05 -0.93
N CYS A 100 -9.36 1.92 -0.24
CA CYS A 100 -8.96 1.87 1.15
C CYS A 100 -7.53 1.33 1.29
N GLY A 101 -6.94 1.53 2.46
CA GLY A 101 -5.60 1.00 2.78
C GLY A 101 -4.46 1.81 2.18
N LEU A 102 -4.66 3.10 1.90
CA LEU A 102 -3.60 3.99 1.47
C LEU A 102 -2.92 4.64 2.68
N TYR A 103 -1.59 4.64 2.68
CA TYR A 103 -0.76 5.19 3.76
C TYR A 103 0.30 6.13 3.21
N PHE A 104 0.67 7.13 4.00
CA PHE A 104 1.75 8.05 3.69
C PHE A 104 2.38 8.62 4.96
N SER A 105 3.51 9.30 4.79
CA SER A 105 4.10 10.17 5.80
C SER A 105 4.58 11.44 5.12
N TYR A 106 4.59 12.55 5.86
CA TYR A 106 5.15 13.81 5.38
C TYR A 106 6.68 13.84 5.47
N ASP A 107 7.26 12.98 6.32
CA ASP A 107 8.65 13.13 6.73
C ASP A 107 9.52 11.90 6.40
N VAL A 108 8.90 10.75 6.08
CA VAL A 108 9.64 9.53 5.77
C VAL A 108 9.09 8.82 4.54
N ASN A 109 10.00 8.31 3.72
CA ASN A 109 9.65 7.56 2.52
C ASN A 109 9.19 6.13 2.87
N LEU A 110 7.88 5.91 2.82
CA LEU A 110 7.26 4.61 3.10
C LEU A 110 7.40 3.59 1.96
N THR A 111 7.90 3.96 0.78
CA THR A 111 8.12 3.01 -0.34
C THR A 111 9.42 2.21 -0.17
N LEU A 112 10.38 2.67 0.65
CA LEU A 112 11.69 2.03 0.85
C LEU A 112 11.78 1.17 2.13
N SER A 113 12.56 0.08 2.09
CA SER A 113 12.87 -0.68 3.31
C SER A 113 13.83 0.12 4.22
N SER A 114 13.95 -0.25 5.49
CA SER A 114 14.78 0.41 6.51
C SER A 114 16.23 0.39 6.05
N GLN A 115 16.66 -0.74 5.50
CA GLN A 115 17.99 -0.89 4.91
C GLN A 115 18.20 0.06 3.73
N ARG A 116 17.23 0.14 2.81
CA ARG A 116 17.35 1.04 1.65
C ARG A 116 17.31 2.50 2.05
N LEU A 117 16.46 2.87 3.01
CA LEU A 117 16.40 4.22 3.58
C LEU A 117 17.73 4.61 4.24
N CYS A 118 18.32 3.70 5.01
CA CYS A 118 19.63 3.89 5.63
C CYS A 118 20.76 4.03 4.59
N ASN A 119 20.66 3.27 3.50
CA ASN A 119 21.66 3.26 2.43
C ASN A 119 21.48 4.39 1.41
N LEU A 120 20.46 5.26 1.53
CA LEU A 120 20.32 6.44 0.68
C LEU A 120 21.53 7.38 0.85
N ASP A 121 22.07 7.84 -0.27
CA ASP A 121 23.08 8.89 -0.30
C ASP A 121 22.50 10.25 0.12
N ASN A 122 23.38 11.20 0.45
CA ASN A 122 22.96 12.51 0.95
C ASN A 122 22.24 13.33 -0.11
N ASP A 123 22.56 13.18 -1.40
CA ASP A 123 21.92 13.95 -2.46
C ASP A 123 20.47 13.49 -2.61
N THR A 124 20.24 12.18 -2.64
CA THR A 124 18.89 11.59 -2.68
C THR A 124 18.05 11.96 -1.46
N LYS A 125 18.64 11.97 -0.25
CA LYS A 125 17.93 12.38 0.98
C LYS A 125 17.39 13.82 0.94
N ASN A 126 18.03 14.68 0.16
CA ASN A 126 17.62 16.08 0.00
C ASN A 126 16.51 16.26 -1.06
N LEU A 127 16.22 15.23 -1.86
CA LEU A 127 15.14 15.28 -2.85
C LEU A 127 13.76 15.21 -2.17
N PRO A 128 12.69 15.70 -2.82
CA PRO A 128 11.33 15.44 -2.37
C PRO A 128 11.03 13.94 -2.24
N LEU A 129 10.16 13.55 -1.30
CA LEU A 129 9.88 12.14 -0.99
C LEU A 129 9.45 11.32 -2.22
N TRP A 130 8.70 11.93 -3.15
CA TRP A 130 8.28 11.27 -4.39
C TRP A 130 9.44 10.94 -5.33
N ARG A 131 10.52 11.73 -5.35
CA ARG A 131 11.74 11.42 -6.12
C ARG A 131 12.61 10.35 -5.48
N GLN A 132 12.48 10.18 -4.16
CA GLN A 132 13.15 9.11 -3.43
C GLN A 132 12.41 7.77 -3.57
N ALA A 133 11.15 7.81 -4.01
CA ALA A 133 10.25 6.67 -3.98
C ALA A 133 10.74 5.52 -4.86
N ASP A 134 10.32 4.31 -4.48
CA ASP A 134 10.46 3.13 -5.33
C ASP A 134 9.18 3.00 -6.14
N PRO A 135 9.23 3.11 -7.48
CA PRO A 135 8.06 3.09 -8.34
C PRO A 135 7.17 1.85 -8.12
N ARG A 136 7.76 0.71 -7.75
CA ARG A 136 7.02 -0.56 -7.52
C ARG A 136 6.06 -0.50 -6.33
N PHE A 137 6.29 0.43 -5.41
CA PHE A 137 5.46 0.61 -4.21
C PHE A 137 4.81 2.00 -4.16
N LEU A 138 5.00 2.82 -5.18
CA LEU A 138 4.40 4.14 -5.31
C LEU A 138 3.04 3.98 -5.99
N TRP A 139 1.97 3.89 -5.20
CA TRP A 139 0.63 3.58 -5.69
C TRP A 139 0.10 4.65 -6.66
N ASN A 140 0.47 5.91 -6.46
CA ASN A 140 0.02 7.05 -7.25
C ASN A 140 1.03 7.51 -8.31
N ASP A 141 2.02 6.69 -8.69
CA ASP A 141 3.12 7.08 -9.58
C ASP A 141 2.63 7.80 -10.85
N TYR A 142 1.78 7.13 -11.64
CA TYR A 142 1.21 7.68 -12.88
C TYR A 142 0.45 9.00 -12.66
N MET A 143 -0.28 9.12 -11.55
CA MET A 143 -1.08 10.33 -11.27
C MET A 143 -0.23 11.51 -10.81
N LEU A 144 0.96 11.25 -10.29
CA LEU A 144 1.91 12.30 -9.91
C LEU A 144 2.60 12.88 -11.15
N GLU A 145 2.79 12.12 -12.23
CA GLU A 145 3.48 12.57 -13.45
C GLU A 145 2.96 13.90 -13.99
N VAL A 146 1.63 14.06 -14.02
CA VAL A 146 0.96 15.28 -14.51
C VAL A 146 1.33 16.52 -13.68
N LEU A 147 1.76 16.33 -12.44
CA LEU A 147 2.06 17.40 -11.49
C LEU A 147 3.57 17.68 -11.34
N ILE A 148 4.45 16.81 -11.86
CA ILE A 148 5.91 16.92 -11.68
C ILE A 148 6.44 18.25 -12.23
N ASP A 149 5.97 18.68 -13.40
CA ASP A 149 6.44 19.90 -14.06
C ASP A 149 5.85 21.19 -13.47
N SER A 150 5.09 21.08 -12.38
CA SER A 150 4.26 22.17 -11.85
C SER A 150 4.83 22.83 -10.60
N GLU A 151 6.08 22.52 -10.23
CA GLU A 151 6.79 23.07 -9.06
C GLU A 151 6.06 22.86 -7.71
N VAL A 152 5.19 21.85 -7.62
CA VAL A 152 4.38 21.51 -6.43
C VAL A 152 4.95 20.38 -5.59
N ASP A 153 6.25 20.12 -5.69
CA ASP A 153 6.95 18.99 -5.06
C ASP A 153 6.58 18.75 -3.59
N ARG A 154 6.33 19.83 -2.84
CA ARG A 154 5.98 19.79 -1.40
C ARG A 154 4.61 19.16 -1.11
N TYR A 155 3.74 19.07 -2.11
CA TYR A 155 2.37 18.54 -1.96
C TYR A 155 2.20 17.16 -2.58
N LEU A 156 3.19 16.70 -3.35
CA LEU A 156 3.22 15.38 -3.98
C LEU A 156 3.65 14.34 -2.93
N LEU A 157 2.67 13.59 -2.42
CA LEU A 157 2.89 12.59 -1.38
C LEU A 157 2.95 11.19 -1.97
N PRO A 158 4.03 10.43 -1.70
CA PRO A 158 4.07 9.01 -2.00
C PRO A 158 2.99 8.26 -1.22
N LEU A 159 2.01 7.72 -1.94
CA LEU A 159 1.01 6.83 -1.36
C LEU A 159 1.48 5.39 -1.51
N VAL A 160 1.33 4.63 -0.43
CA VAL A 160 1.62 3.19 -0.41
C VAL A 160 0.33 2.45 -0.09
N GLN A 161 0.00 1.46 -0.91
CA GLN A 161 -1.04 0.49 -0.57
C GLN A 161 -0.50 -0.40 0.57
N GLY A 162 -1.17 -0.37 1.71
CA GLY A 162 -0.81 -1.07 2.93
C GLY A 162 -2.01 -1.71 3.60
N ILE A 163 -1.78 -2.30 4.76
CA ILE A 163 -2.74 -3.12 5.48
C ILE A 163 -3.05 -2.46 6.83
N ASP A 164 -4.33 -2.40 7.20
CA ASP A 164 -4.74 -1.89 8.50
C ASP A 164 -4.64 -2.97 9.57
N ILE A 165 -3.68 -2.85 10.49
CA ILE A 165 -3.62 -3.77 11.63
C ILE A 165 -3.73 -2.98 12.93
N PRO A 166 -4.73 -3.27 13.78
CA PRO A 166 -4.85 -2.65 15.09
C PRO A 166 -3.74 -3.16 16.02
N SER A 167 -2.55 -2.57 15.90
CA SER A 167 -1.43 -2.76 16.81
C SER A 167 -0.66 -1.45 16.95
N PRO A 168 -0.35 -0.98 18.17
CA PRO A 168 0.47 0.22 18.39
C PRO A 168 1.90 0.10 17.81
N SER A 169 2.27 -1.07 17.30
CA SER A 169 3.54 -1.39 16.64
C SER A 169 3.39 -1.51 15.11
N LEU A 170 2.62 -0.59 14.51
CA LEU A 170 2.21 -0.61 13.09
C LEU A 170 3.38 -0.67 12.08
N ILE A 171 4.57 -0.27 12.53
CA ILE A 171 5.82 -0.11 11.76
C ILE A 171 6.31 -1.39 11.09
N THR A 172 6.17 -2.53 11.77
CA THR A 172 6.69 -3.80 11.26
C THR A 172 5.95 -4.23 9.98
N ILE A 173 4.77 -3.66 9.69
CA ILE A 173 3.84 -4.12 8.66
C ILE A 173 4.12 -3.49 7.29
N VAL A 174 4.53 -2.23 7.21
CA VAL A 174 4.99 -1.64 5.92
C VAL A 174 6.24 -2.38 5.42
N HIS A 175 7.05 -2.93 6.33
CA HIS A 175 8.14 -3.84 5.99
C HIS A 175 7.65 -5.22 5.53
N LEU A 176 6.75 -5.85 6.28
CA LEU A 176 6.21 -7.17 5.94
C LEU A 176 5.46 -7.15 4.61
N HIS A 177 4.68 -6.10 4.32
CA HIS A 177 3.98 -5.97 3.04
C HIS A 177 4.94 -5.91 1.84
N LYS A 178 6.12 -5.30 1.98
CA LYS A 178 7.14 -5.33 0.91
C LYS A 178 7.67 -6.73 0.67
N PHE A 179 7.92 -7.52 1.72
CA PHE A 179 8.24 -8.95 1.56
C PHE A 179 7.09 -9.74 0.91
N CYS A 180 5.83 -9.32 1.11
CA CYS A 180 4.63 -9.95 0.57
C CYS A 180 4.16 -9.45 -0.80
N LEU A 181 4.62 -8.28 -1.31
CA LEU A 181 4.35 -7.75 -2.66
C LEU A 181 5.54 -7.83 -3.65
N TYR A 182 6.76 -8.09 -3.17
CA TYR A 182 7.82 -8.70 -4.00
C TYR A 182 7.35 -9.94 -4.85
N PRO A 183 6.29 -10.70 -4.50
CA PRO A 183 5.74 -11.78 -5.30
C PRO A 183 5.12 -11.40 -6.64
N LEU A 184 4.81 -10.13 -6.93
CA LEU A 184 4.11 -9.79 -8.18
C LEU A 184 5.01 -9.16 -9.26
N PHE A 185 6.03 -8.37 -8.91
CA PHE A 185 6.66 -7.48 -9.91
C PHE A 185 8.16 -7.61 -10.18
N ASP A 186 8.94 -8.46 -9.50
CA ASP A 186 10.36 -8.62 -9.85
C ASP A 186 10.86 -10.06 -9.81
N ALA A 187 11.05 -10.63 -11.00
CA ALA A 187 11.96 -11.75 -11.22
C ALA A 187 13.38 -11.21 -11.50
N CYS A 188 14.05 -10.66 -10.47
CA CYS A 188 15.48 -10.36 -10.56
C CYS A 188 16.28 -11.60 -10.14
N TYR A 189 16.86 -12.27 -11.13
CA TYR A 189 17.72 -13.45 -11.02
C TYR A 189 19.08 -13.08 -10.44
N VAL A 190 19.24 -13.13 -9.12
CA VAL A 190 20.57 -13.24 -8.50
C VAL A 190 20.46 -14.22 -7.33
N PHE A 191 20.98 -15.44 -7.55
CA PHE A 191 20.96 -16.59 -6.64
C PHE A 191 19.56 -17.09 -6.22
N THR A 192 18.83 -17.69 -7.16
CA THR A 192 17.59 -18.41 -6.85
C THR A 192 17.88 -19.88 -6.53
N SER A 193 17.98 -20.24 -5.26
CA SER A 193 17.73 -21.63 -4.84
C SER A 193 16.22 -21.86 -4.81
N SER A 194 15.66 -22.55 -5.80
CA SER A 194 14.23 -22.88 -5.83
C SER A 194 13.96 -24.15 -5.02
N LEU A 195 13.14 -24.05 -3.97
CA LEU A 195 12.64 -25.22 -3.23
C LEU A 195 11.15 -25.40 -3.51
N THR A 196 10.80 -26.49 -4.19
CA THR A 196 9.40 -26.88 -4.39
C THR A 196 8.96 -27.76 -3.22
N MET A 197 8.07 -27.24 -2.37
CA MET A 197 7.51 -27.98 -1.24
C MET A 197 6.07 -28.43 -1.58
N PRO A 198 5.81 -29.74 -1.77
CA PRO A 198 4.47 -30.24 -2.01
C PRO A 198 3.61 -30.19 -0.73
N MET A 199 2.68 -29.23 -0.62
CA MET A 199 1.70 -29.15 0.48
C MET A 199 0.39 -29.90 0.16
N TYR A 200 0.45 -31.24 0.02
CA TYR A 200 -0.73 -32.08 -0.18
C TYR A 200 -1.30 -32.60 1.16
N SER A 201 -2.27 -31.88 1.72
CA SER A 201 -3.17 -32.35 2.80
C SER A 201 -2.57 -32.70 4.19
N TYR A 202 -3.44 -32.71 5.19
CA TYR A 202 -3.21 -32.54 6.65
C TYR A 202 -2.26 -33.53 7.37
N CYS A 203 -1.75 -34.57 6.72
CA CYS A 203 -0.97 -35.62 7.41
C CYS A 203 0.54 -35.32 7.51
N MET A 204 1.06 -34.32 6.80
CA MET A 204 2.50 -34.01 6.76
C MET A 204 2.90 -32.78 7.57
N ILE A 205 2.07 -32.31 8.51
CA ILE A 205 2.36 -31.05 9.22
C ILE A 205 3.61 -31.18 10.10
N ASN A 206 3.85 -32.29 10.81
CA ASN A 206 5.03 -32.42 11.68
C ASN A 206 6.35 -32.57 10.90
N THR A 207 6.36 -33.35 9.81
CA THR A 207 7.54 -33.51 8.95
C THR A 207 7.84 -32.23 8.16
N LEU A 208 6.79 -31.54 7.68
CA LEU A 208 6.94 -30.24 7.04
C LEU A 208 7.34 -29.16 8.06
N TYR A 209 6.87 -29.20 9.31
CA TYR A 209 7.33 -28.31 10.38
C TYR A 209 8.81 -28.49 10.68
N PHE A 210 9.30 -29.73 10.65
CA PHE A 210 10.70 -30.05 10.90
C PHE A 210 11.60 -29.62 9.74
N ILE A 211 11.22 -29.96 8.49
CA ILE A 211 11.96 -29.55 7.29
C ILE A 211 11.91 -28.02 7.12
N CYS A 212 10.75 -27.40 7.33
CA CYS A 212 10.63 -25.95 7.37
C CYS A 212 11.46 -25.36 8.51
N ASN A 213 11.50 -25.93 9.72
CA ASN A 213 12.35 -25.38 10.78
C ASN A 213 13.83 -25.42 10.41
N LEU A 214 14.32 -26.54 9.87
CA LEU A 214 15.73 -26.67 9.49
C LEU A 214 16.08 -25.73 8.32
N PHE A 215 15.20 -25.65 7.32
CA PHE A 215 15.35 -24.72 6.19
C PHE A 215 15.23 -23.26 6.62
N VAL A 216 14.31 -22.92 7.51
CA VAL A 216 14.15 -21.57 8.06
C VAL A 216 15.36 -21.18 8.90
N ILE A 217 15.90 -22.09 9.72
CA ILE A 217 17.15 -21.84 10.45
C ILE A 217 18.30 -21.58 9.47
N PHE A 218 18.42 -22.38 8.40
CA PHE A 218 19.41 -22.15 7.35
C PHE A 218 19.23 -20.78 6.69
N LEU A 219 18.00 -20.39 6.37
CA LEU A 219 17.67 -19.06 5.82
C LEU A 219 18.01 -17.93 6.80
N CYS A 220 17.68 -18.06 8.09
CA CYS A 220 18.04 -17.09 9.13
C CYS A 220 19.55 -16.85 9.17
N LEU A 221 20.34 -17.93 9.15
CA LEU A 221 21.79 -17.86 9.21
C LEU A 221 22.41 -17.31 7.92
N SER A 222 21.81 -17.62 6.77
CA SER A 222 22.36 -17.25 5.46
C SER A 222 21.98 -15.83 5.03
N TYR A 223 20.73 -15.41 5.27
CA TYR A 223 20.20 -14.15 4.73
C TYR A 223 20.22 -12.99 5.71
N ARG A 224 20.44 -13.26 7.00
CA ARG A 224 20.53 -12.27 8.09
C ARG A 224 19.30 -11.34 8.12
N TYR A 225 19.40 -10.24 8.86
CA TYR A 225 18.40 -9.19 8.92
C TYR A 225 19.08 -7.84 9.11
N PHE A 226 18.38 -6.77 8.76
CA PHE A 226 18.89 -5.41 8.96
C PHE A 226 18.77 -4.99 10.42
N LEU A 227 19.85 -4.47 10.99
CA LEU A 227 19.87 -4.00 12.38
C LEU A 227 20.64 -2.67 12.49
N LEU A 228 20.02 -1.71 13.17
CA LEU A 228 20.65 -0.47 13.60
C LEU A 228 20.89 -0.50 15.11
N ASN A 229 21.99 0.11 15.55
CA ASN A 229 22.19 0.39 16.97
C ASN A 229 21.37 1.63 17.41
N PRO A 230 21.29 1.93 18.71
CA PRO A 230 20.59 3.12 19.20
C PRO A 230 21.13 4.45 18.66
N ASN A 231 22.37 4.48 18.17
CA ASN A 231 23.00 5.66 17.55
C ASN A 231 22.65 5.81 16.06
N GLY A 232 21.88 4.87 15.49
CA GLY A 232 21.52 4.86 14.07
C GLY A 232 22.60 4.26 13.15
N GLU A 233 23.65 3.65 13.70
CA GLU A 233 24.72 3.02 12.92
C GLU A 233 24.34 1.58 12.53
N LYS A 234 24.74 1.17 11.33
CA LYS A 234 24.47 -0.16 10.78
C LYS A 234 25.29 -1.22 11.51
N VAL A 235 24.61 -2.15 12.18
CA VAL A 235 25.20 -3.29 12.89
C VAL A 235 25.18 -4.54 12.02
N GLU A 236 24.06 -4.82 11.37
CA GLU A 236 23.89 -5.94 10.45
C GLU A 236 23.15 -5.50 9.19
N GLU A 237 23.49 -6.15 8.08
CA GLU A 237 22.87 -5.92 6.79
C GLU A 237 22.23 -7.21 6.28
N GLN A 238 20.98 -7.13 5.87
CA GLN A 238 20.26 -8.22 5.24
C GLN A 238 20.88 -8.51 3.87
N GLN A 239 21.25 -9.77 3.66
CA GLN A 239 21.97 -10.25 2.46
C GLN A 239 21.06 -11.00 1.48
N GLY A 240 19.84 -11.36 1.87
CA GLY A 240 18.93 -12.12 1.02
C GLY A 240 17.46 -11.98 1.41
N VAL A 241 16.57 -12.32 0.48
CA VAL A 241 15.11 -12.24 0.65
C VAL A 241 14.48 -13.59 0.34
N VAL A 242 13.48 -13.99 1.13
CA VAL A 242 12.69 -15.19 0.86
C VAL A 242 11.42 -14.79 0.13
N ARG A 243 11.28 -15.22 -1.13
CA ARG A 243 10.05 -15.04 -1.90
C ARG A 243 9.19 -16.30 -1.80
N THR A 244 7.96 -16.13 -1.35
CA THR A 244 6.95 -17.21 -1.28
C THR A 244 5.91 -16.99 -2.37
N ASN A 245 5.75 -17.98 -3.26
CA ASN A 245 4.67 -18.00 -4.25
C ASN A 245 3.74 -19.18 -3.94
N CYS A 246 2.43 -18.97 -4.04
CA CYS A 246 1.46 -20.06 -4.04
C CYS A 246 0.44 -19.79 -5.15
N ILE A 247 0.34 -20.70 -6.11
CA ILE A 247 -0.57 -20.58 -7.26
C ILE A 247 -2.05 -20.69 -6.84
N ASP A 248 -2.33 -21.30 -5.68
CA ASP A 248 -3.70 -21.69 -5.31
C ASP A 248 -4.29 -20.92 -4.12
N CYS A 249 -3.48 -20.36 -3.21
CA CYS A 249 -4.03 -19.62 -2.07
C CYS A 249 -3.01 -18.70 -1.38
N LEU A 250 -3.48 -17.49 -1.09
CA LEU A 250 -2.80 -16.52 -0.24
C LEU A 250 -2.50 -17.08 1.16
N ASP A 251 -3.41 -17.90 1.72
CA ASP A 251 -3.30 -18.40 3.10
C ASP A 251 -2.03 -19.22 3.35
N ARG A 252 -1.61 -20.06 2.39
CA ARG A 252 -0.36 -20.86 2.50
C ARG A 252 0.89 -19.97 2.52
N THR A 253 0.88 -18.88 1.77
CA THR A 253 1.99 -17.92 1.77
C THR A 253 2.09 -17.19 3.11
N ASN A 254 0.97 -16.69 3.65
CA ASN A 254 0.94 -15.97 4.92
C ASN A 254 1.39 -16.86 6.08
N VAL A 255 0.96 -18.14 6.11
CA VAL A 255 1.44 -19.11 7.10
C VAL A 255 2.96 -19.27 7.03
N THR A 256 3.51 -19.49 5.83
CA THR A 256 4.96 -19.69 5.64
C THR A 256 5.75 -18.45 6.07
N GLN A 257 5.30 -17.27 5.65
CA GLN A 257 5.90 -15.99 6.02
C GLN A 257 5.84 -15.75 7.53
N SER A 258 4.73 -16.08 8.19
CA SER A 258 4.60 -15.96 9.65
C SER A 258 5.58 -16.85 10.41
N MET A 259 5.87 -18.05 9.91
CA MET A 259 6.85 -18.96 10.52
C MET A 259 8.28 -18.43 10.38
N ILE A 260 8.63 -17.93 9.19
CA ILE A 260 9.94 -17.28 8.96
C ILE A 260 10.08 -16.05 9.86
N GLY A 261 9.06 -15.17 9.87
CA GLY A 261 9.03 -13.96 10.67
C GLY A 261 9.19 -14.25 12.17
N ARG A 262 8.55 -15.32 12.66
CA ARG A 262 8.69 -15.76 14.06
C ARG A 262 10.14 -16.13 14.38
N LYS A 263 10.78 -16.94 13.53
CA LYS A 263 12.19 -17.35 13.76
C LYS A 263 13.15 -16.19 13.69
N MET A 264 12.91 -15.24 12.79
CA MET A 264 13.74 -14.04 12.70
C MET A 264 13.58 -13.14 13.93
N LEU A 265 12.34 -12.97 14.41
CA LEU A 265 12.06 -12.21 15.63
C LEU A 265 12.70 -12.85 16.86
N GLU A 266 12.61 -14.18 17.01
CA GLU A 266 13.31 -14.91 18.08
C GLU A 266 14.82 -14.63 18.04
N LYS A 267 15.45 -14.68 16.86
CA LYS A 267 16.88 -14.39 16.69
C LYS A 267 17.24 -12.94 17.01
N GLN A 268 16.41 -11.98 16.60
CA GLN A 268 16.57 -10.57 16.92
C GLN A 268 16.53 -10.33 18.43
N LEU A 269 15.55 -10.90 19.12
CA LEU A 269 15.40 -10.76 20.56
C LEU A 269 16.54 -11.44 21.33
N GLN A 270 17.06 -12.56 20.82
CA GLN A 270 18.25 -13.22 21.36
C GLN A 270 19.50 -12.35 21.23
N GLN A 271 19.69 -11.72 20.06
CA GLN A 271 20.83 -10.84 19.81
C GLN A 271 20.75 -9.55 20.64
N MET A 272 19.54 -9.05 20.92
CA MET A 272 19.32 -7.91 21.82
C MET A 272 19.49 -8.27 23.31
N GLY A 273 19.67 -9.55 23.65
CA GLY A 273 19.77 -10.03 25.03
C GLY A 273 18.44 -10.07 25.79
N THR A 274 17.31 -9.78 25.13
CA THR A 274 15.97 -9.90 25.72
C THR A 274 15.57 -11.36 25.91
N PHE A 275 15.97 -12.22 24.98
CA PHE A 275 15.75 -13.67 25.02
C PHE A 275 17.05 -14.40 25.35
N GLY A 276 16.99 -15.45 26.17
CA GLY A 276 18.10 -16.39 26.33
C GLY A 276 18.43 -17.10 25.01
N ALA A 277 19.63 -17.67 24.88
CA ALA A 277 20.12 -18.27 23.63
C ALA A 277 19.18 -19.34 23.00
N ASN A 278 18.36 -19.99 23.83
CA ASN A 278 17.40 -21.02 23.42
C ASN A 278 15.94 -20.64 23.69
N ASP A 279 15.67 -19.40 24.12
CA ASP A 279 14.31 -18.94 24.35
C ASP A 279 13.56 -18.86 23.02
N MET A 280 12.31 -19.30 23.06
CA MET A 280 11.39 -19.29 21.93
C MET A 280 10.19 -18.41 22.29
N LEU A 281 9.48 -17.88 21.29
CA LEU A 281 8.31 -17.04 21.52
C LEU A 281 7.24 -17.78 22.36
N SER A 282 7.16 -19.11 22.21
CA SER A 282 6.24 -19.97 22.95
C SER A 282 6.45 -19.97 24.46
N ALA A 283 7.62 -19.56 24.95
CA ALA A 283 7.88 -19.37 26.38
C ALA A 283 7.17 -18.12 26.95
N TYR A 284 6.66 -17.23 26.09
CA TYR A 284 6.03 -15.96 26.45
C TYR A 284 4.58 -15.89 25.91
N PRO A 285 3.58 -16.49 26.61
CA PRO A 285 2.24 -16.72 26.05
C PRO A 285 1.51 -15.47 25.56
N ASN A 286 1.61 -14.35 26.30
CA ASN A 286 0.97 -13.09 25.91
C ASN A 286 1.58 -12.53 24.63
N PHE A 287 2.91 -12.56 24.53
CA PHE A 287 3.63 -12.09 23.35
C PHE A 287 3.40 -13.00 22.14
N ASP A 288 3.37 -14.32 22.36
CA ASP A 288 3.03 -15.30 21.35
C ASP A 288 1.61 -15.10 20.80
N ALA A 289 0.64 -14.82 21.67
CA ALA A 289 -0.72 -14.50 21.28
C ALA A 289 -0.78 -13.21 20.44
N SER A 290 -0.10 -12.14 20.87
CA SER A 290 -0.02 -10.90 20.09
C SER A 290 0.60 -11.12 18.71
N PHE A 291 1.66 -11.90 18.59
CA PHE A 291 2.27 -12.25 17.31
C PHE A 291 1.30 -13.02 16.41
N LYS A 292 0.60 -14.02 16.95
CA LYS A 292 -0.39 -14.82 16.18
C LYS A 292 -1.55 -13.95 15.69
N ILE A 293 -2.06 -13.06 16.54
CA ILE A 293 -3.13 -12.12 16.17
C ILE A 293 -2.67 -11.16 15.07
N LEU A 294 -1.47 -10.58 15.21
CA LEU A 294 -0.87 -9.70 14.21
C LEU A 294 -0.82 -10.38 12.83
N TRP A 295 -0.28 -11.59 12.73
CA TRP A 295 -0.16 -12.32 11.46
C TRP A 295 -1.48 -12.84 10.90
N ALA A 296 -2.46 -13.12 11.78
CA ALA A 296 -3.79 -13.50 11.34
C ALA A 296 -4.53 -12.30 10.74
N ASN A 297 -4.46 -11.14 11.39
CA ASN A 297 -5.05 -9.90 10.87
C ASN A 297 -4.36 -9.47 9.57
N HIS A 298 -3.03 -9.59 9.49
CA HIS A 298 -2.28 -9.38 8.26
C HIS A 298 -2.80 -10.25 7.10
N GLY A 299 -3.02 -11.54 7.35
CA GLY A 299 -3.59 -12.46 6.36
C GLY A 299 -5.01 -12.07 5.93
N ASP A 300 -5.87 -11.71 6.89
CA ASP A 300 -7.24 -11.30 6.61
C ASP A 300 -7.30 -10.04 5.76
N GLU A 301 -6.48 -9.04 6.05
CA GLU A 301 -6.47 -7.77 5.33
C GLU A 301 -5.93 -7.89 3.92
N ILE A 302 -4.85 -8.65 3.69
CA ILE A 302 -4.41 -8.92 2.31
C ILE A 302 -5.50 -9.66 1.54
N SER A 303 -6.17 -10.62 2.21
CA SER A 303 -7.26 -11.35 1.59
C SER A 303 -8.45 -10.45 1.24
N ILE A 304 -8.77 -9.45 2.08
CA ILE A 304 -9.82 -8.46 1.79
C ILE A 304 -9.41 -7.60 0.60
N GLN A 305 -8.16 -7.14 0.55
CA GLN A 305 -7.68 -6.35 -0.57
C GLN A 305 -7.67 -7.13 -1.89
N TYR A 306 -7.34 -8.42 -1.85
CA TYR A 306 -7.31 -9.26 -3.04
C TYR A 306 -8.70 -9.75 -3.47
N SER A 307 -9.47 -10.31 -2.55
CA SER A 307 -10.71 -11.06 -2.83
C SER A 307 -11.99 -10.46 -2.24
N GLY A 308 -11.88 -9.32 -1.55
CA GLY A 308 -13.01 -8.66 -0.88
C GLY A 308 -13.49 -9.34 0.40
N THR A 309 -12.81 -10.39 0.87
CA THR A 309 -13.20 -11.13 2.09
C THR A 309 -12.00 -11.50 2.96
N PRO A 310 -12.18 -11.72 4.28
CA PRO A 310 -11.12 -12.20 5.18
C PRO A 310 -10.53 -13.54 4.73
N ALA A 311 -9.33 -13.88 5.21
CA ALA A 311 -8.58 -15.07 4.82
C ALA A 311 -9.34 -16.35 5.20
N LEU A 312 -9.19 -17.40 4.38
CA LEU A 312 -9.66 -18.71 4.80
C LEU A 312 -8.63 -19.29 5.77
N LYS A 313 -9.09 -20.07 6.73
CA LYS A 313 -8.21 -20.71 7.72
C LYS A 313 -7.43 -19.73 8.60
N GLY A 314 -7.96 -18.53 8.83
CA GLY A 314 -7.40 -17.59 9.80
C GLY A 314 -7.31 -18.17 11.22
N ASP A 315 -8.18 -19.12 11.58
CA ASP A 315 -8.15 -19.84 12.87
C ASP A 315 -6.86 -20.67 13.06
N PHE A 316 -6.27 -21.18 11.97
CA PHE A 316 -5.00 -21.88 12.02
C PHE A 316 -3.84 -20.95 12.39
N VAL A 317 -3.84 -19.72 11.87
CA VAL A 317 -2.83 -18.72 12.23
C VAL A 317 -3.04 -18.23 13.67
N ARG A 318 -4.30 -18.02 14.08
CA ARG A 318 -4.66 -17.53 15.43
C ARG A 318 -4.39 -18.56 16.53
N TYR A 319 -4.76 -19.82 16.30
CA TYR A 319 -4.80 -20.84 17.35
C TYR A 319 -3.89 -22.05 17.07
N GLY A 320 -3.25 -22.13 15.91
CA GLY A 320 -2.46 -23.29 15.49
C GLY A 320 -3.29 -24.53 15.16
N ARG A 321 -4.62 -24.43 15.19
CA ARG A 321 -5.56 -25.56 14.97
C ARG A 321 -6.86 -25.09 14.33
N ARG A 322 -7.58 -26.03 13.71
CA ARG A 322 -8.90 -25.81 13.11
C ARG A 322 -10.01 -25.83 14.16
N THR A 323 -10.96 -24.91 14.00
CA THR A 323 -12.15 -24.75 14.85
C THR A 323 -13.42 -24.96 14.02
N ILE A 324 -14.49 -25.47 14.64
CA ILE A 324 -15.78 -25.67 13.96
C ILE A 324 -16.34 -24.33 13.48
N GLN A 325 -16.25 -23.29 14.32
CA GLN A 325 -16.62 -21.93 13.94
C GLN A 325 -15.80 -21.42 12.75
N GLY A 326 -14.49 -21.69 12.73
CA GLY A 326 -13.62 -21.34 11.61
C GLY A 326 -14.03 -22.01 10.31
N ILE A 327 -14.44 -23.28 10.35
CA ILE A 327 -14.93 -24.00 9.16
C ILE A 327 -16.22 -23.36 8.61
N LEU A 328 -17.15 -22.97 9.48
CA LEU A 328 -18.39 -22.30 9.06
C LEU A 328 -18.11 -20.92 8.45
N ASN A 329 -17.27 -20.12 9.11
CA ASN A 329 -16.85 -18.81 8.60
C ASN A 329 -16.13 -18.93 7.25
N ASP A 330 -15.27 -19.94 7.08
CA ASP A 330 -14.60 -20.20 5.80
C ASP A 330 -15.61 -20.52 4.68
N GLY A 331 -16.68 -21.28 4.99
CA GLY A 331 -17.75 -21.56 4.03
C GLY A 331 -18.47 -20.28 3.59
N TRP A 332 -18.79 -19.40 4.54
CA TRP A 332 -19.41 -18.10 4.23
C TRP A 332 -18.49 -17.21 3.40
N ASN A 333 -17.22 -17.08 3.79
CA ASN A 333 -16.22 -16.30 3.06
C ASN A 333 -16.03 -16.85 1.64
N ALA A 334 -16.00 -18.17 1.44
CA ALA A 334 -15.89 -18.76 0.10
C ALA A 334 -17.08 -18.41 -0.80
N LEU A 335 -18.31 -18.42 -0.26
CA LEU A 335 -19.51 -18.00 -1.00
C LEU A 335 -19.46 -16.50 -1.35
N ALA A 336 -19.08 -15.65 -0.39
CA ALA A 336 -18.92 -14.22 -0.61
C ALA A 336 -17.84 -13.93 -1.67
N ARG A 337 -16.70 -14.62 -1.64
CA ARG A 337 -15.65 -14.53 -2.67
C ARG A 337 -16.19 -14.90 -4.04
N TYR A 338 -16.95 -15.99 -4.14
CA TYR A 338 -17.53 -16.41 -5.41
C TYR A 338 -18.42 -15.31 -5.98
N TYR A 339 -19.25 -14.67 -5.16
CA TYR A 339 -20.07 -13.55 -5.60
C TYR A 339 -19.23 -12.34 -6.03
N LEU A 340 -18.31 -11.86 -5.18
CA LEU A 340 -17.49 -10.69 -5.47
C LEU A 340 -16.66 -10.86 -6.75
N ASN A 341 -16.04 -12.02 -6.92
CA ASN A 341 -15.22 -12.35 -8.09
C ASN A 341 -16.01 -12.37 -9.40
N ASN A 342 -17.28 -12.80 -9.36
CA ASN A 342 -18.10 -12.90 -10.58
C ASN A 342 -18.84 -11.60 -10.91
N PHE A 343 -19.12 -10.74 -9.92
CA PHE A 343 -20.06 -9.62 -10.11
C PHE A 343 -19.52 -8.23 -9.77
N VAL A 344 -18.45 -8.12 -8.98
CA VAL A 344 -17.93 -6.81 -8.49
C VAL A 344 -16.50 -6.54 -8.95
N ASP A 345 -15.70 -7.60 -9.15
CA ASP A 345 -14.26 -7.47 -9.35
C ASP A 345 -13.88 -6.74 -10.65
N GLY A 346 -14.69 -6.85 -11.70
CA GLY A 346 -14.46 -6.16 -12.98
C GLY A 346 -14.33 -4.64 -12.81
N THR A 347 -15.30 -3.99 -12.16
CA THR A 347 -15.27 -2.54 -11.93
C THR A 347 -14.08 -2.10 -11.07
N LYS A 348 -13.66 -2.95 -10.13
CA LYS A 348 -12.50 -2.68 -9.28
C LYS A 348 -11.20 -2.73 -10.09
N GLN A 349 -11.04 -3.74 -10.95
CA GLN A 349 -9.88 -3.86 -11.82
C GLN A 349 -9.82 -2.69 -12.81
N ASP A 350 -10.94 -2.34 -13.44
CA ASP A 350 -11.05 -1.20 -14.36
C ASP A 350 -10.65 0.13 -13.69
N ALA A 351 -11.06 0.34 -12.44
CA ALA A 351 -10.69 1.52 -11.67
C ALA A 351 -9.20 1.54 -11.32
N ILE A 352 -8.60 0.39 -11.00
CA ILE A 352 -7.15 0.26 -10.78
C ILE A 352 -6.39 0.55 -12.07
N ASP A 353 -6.82 -0.02 -13.19
CA ASP A 353 -6.19 0.20 -14.49
C ASP A 353 -6.27 1.67 -14.91
N LEU A 354 -7.36 2.36 -14.55
CA LEU A 354 -7.50 3.81 -14.79
C LEU A 354 -6.45 4.61 -14.02
N LEU A 355 -6.21 4.26 -12.75
CA LEU A 355 -5.24 4.94 -11.88
C LEU A 355 -3.78 4.72 -12.31
N HIS A 356 -3.49 3.60 -12.95
CA HIS A 356 -2.15 3.26 -13.44
C HIS A 356 -1.94 3.64 -14.92
N GLY A 357 -2.94 4.27 -15.56
CA GLY A 357 -2.85 4.64 -16.97
C GLY A 357 -2.94 3.47 -17.96
N HIS A 358 -3.41 2.30 -17.50
CA HIS A 358 -3.58 1.08 -18.31
C HIS A 358 -5.01 0.87 -18.81
N TYR A 359 -5.96 1.73 -18.46
CA TYR A 359 -7.35 1.60 -18.89
C TYR A 359 -7.50 1.78 -20.40
N ILE A 360 -7.80 0.70 -21.11
CA ILE A 360 -8.04 0.74 -22.56
C ILE A 360 -9.53 0.99 -22.79
N VAL A 361 -9.87 2.20 -23.22
CA VAL A 361 -11.21 2.47 -23.72
C VAL A 361 -11.40 1.69 -25.02
N SER A 362 -12.33 0.73 -25.05
CA SER A 362 -12.69 0.03 -26.28
C SER A 362 -13.42 0.99 -27.22
N VAL A 363 -12.67 1.79 -27.98
CA VAL A 363 -13.18 2.64 -29.05
C VAL A 363 -12.79 2.01 -30.38
N SER A 364 -13.74 1.96 -31.32
CA SER A 364 -13.52 1.60 -32.73
C SER A 364 -12.20 2.18 -33.27
N ARG A 365 -11.48 1.38 -34.07
CA ARG A 365 -10.07 1.50 -34.51
C ARG A 365 -9.57 2.85 -35.09
N ASP A 366 -10.39 3.89 -35.16
CA ASP A 366 -10.09 5.15 -35.86
C ASP A 366 -9.96 6.39 -34.97
N MET A 367 -9.94 6.28 -33.63
CA MET A 367 -9.57 7.41 -32.76
C MET A 367 -8.35 7.10 -31.90
N THR A 368 -7.41 8.04 -31.91
CA THR A 368 -6.23 8.05 -31.05
C THR A 368 -6.61 8.01 -29.57
N SER A 369 -5.76 7.37 -28.75
CA SER A 369 -5.94 7.24 -27.29
C SER A 369 -6.44 8.54 -26.64
N PRO A 370 -7.46 8.48 -25.77
CA PRO A 370 -7.96 9.67 -25.06
C PRO A 370 -6.90 10.30 -24.15
N PHE A 371 -5.81 9.58 -23.84
CA PHE A 371 -4.68 10.05 -23.03
C PHE A 371 -3.63 10.86 -23.83
N GLN A 372 -4.01 11.54 -24.91
CA GLN A 372 -3.06 12.36 -25.67
C GLN A 372 -2.52 13.56 -24.86
N THR A 373 -1.20 13.58 -24.69
CA THR A 373 -0.37 14.73 -24.35
C THR A 373 -0.42 15.73 -25.52
N ARG A 374 -1.10 16.85 -25.32
CA ARG A 374 -1.14 17.97 -26.28
C ARG A 374 -1.06 19.25 -25.47
N GLY A 375 0.13 19.83 -25.37
CA GLY A 375 0.53 21.25 -25.44
C GLY A 375 -0.22 22.36 -24.68
N LEU A 376 -1.39 22.12 -24.11
CA LEU A 376 -2.18 23.01 -23.26
C LEU A 376 -1.92 22.75 -21.76
N GLU A 377 -0.94 21.89 -21.46
CA GLU A 377 -0.58 21.36 -20.14
C GLU A 377 -0.17 22.46 -19.16
N SER A 378 0.55 23.49 -19.62
CA SER A 378 1.02 24.57 -18.74
C SER A 378 -0.10 25.52 -18.30
N VAL A 379 -1.12 25.77 -19.13
CA VAL A 379 -2.14 26.78 -18.86
C VAL A 379 -3.19 26.26 -17.88
N ALA A 380 -3.70 25.04 -18.05
CA ALA A 380 -4.71 24.48 -17.15
C ALA A 380 -4.15 24.22 -15.75
N VAL A 381 -2.94 23.68 -15.66
CA VAL A 381 -2.25 23.43 -14.39
C VAL A 381 -1.81 24.74 -13.73
N SER A 382 -1.29 25.72 -14.49
CA SER A 382 -0.99 27.05 -13.95
C SER A 382 -2.23 27.79 -13.47
N THR A 383 -3.38 27.67 -14.17
CA THR A 383 -4.62 28.34 -13.78
C THR A 383 -5.19 27.71 -12.50
N LEU A 384 -5.16 26.37 -12.40
CA LEU A 384 -5.52 25.63 -11.18
C LEU A 384 -4.59 25.93 -10.02
N LEU A 385 -3.29 26.03 -10.23
CA LEU A 385 -2.35 26.40 -9.16
C LEU A 385 -2.46 27.87 -8.75
N SER A 386 -2.97 28.74 -9.63
CA SER A 386 -3.29 30.12 -9.28
C SER A 386 -4.65 30.30 -8.59
N SER A 387 -5.65 29.44 -8.84
CA SER A 387 -6.94 29.43 -8.13
C SER A 387 -6.93 28.56 -6.85
N VAL A 388 -6.08 27.55 -6.81
CA VAL A 388 -5.69 26.82 -5.60
C VAL A 388 -4.56 27.60 -4.92
N LEU A 389 -4.94 28.61 -4.13
CA LEU A 389 -4.04 29.25 -3.17
C LEU A 389 -3.65 28.23 -2.08
N ILE A 390 -2.64 27.39 -2.36
CA ILE A 390 -2.06 26.51 -1.35
C ILE A 390 -1.21 27.39 -0.41
N LEU A 391 -1.88 28.05 0.53
CA LEU A 391 -1.24 28.87 1.53
C LEU A 391 -0.58 27.96 2.57
N PRO A 392 0.76 28.01 2.74
CA PRO A 392 1.37 27.51 3.97
C PRO A 392 0.94 28.46 5.10
N ILE A 393 0.22 27.94 6.09
CA ILE A 393 -0.11 28.69 7.33
C ILE A 393 1.06 28.60 8.29
#